data_AF-A0A1W1EC00-F1
#
_entry.id   AF-A0A1W1EC00-F1
#
_cell.length_a   1.000
_cell.length_b   1.000
_cell.length_c   1.000
_cell.angle_alpha   90.00
_cell.angle_beta   90.00
_cell.angle_gamma   90.00
#
_symmetry.space_group_name_H-M   'P 1'
#
loop_
_entity.id
_entity.type
_entity.pdbx_description
1 polymer ?
#
loop_
_entity_poly.entity_id
_entity_poly.type
_entity_poly.pdbx_seq_one_letter_code
_entity_poly.pdbx_strand_id
1 'polypeptide(L)'
;MKNLHFFHIPIAYLLLYTLFILVSGIWLFLLSQGLNGTEGIVATLGKIISAPEAKSLHNMIEVATPHLFAMGTLIFVVAHFLLFSTKISQKTSLIVALVLFGLALLNIVSYGAISFGLLVSGWIKLISMFLFVMLFVVMLFMVAFSL
;
A
#
# COMPACT_ATOMS: atom_id res chain seq x y z
N MET A 1 -16.73 -30.78 -2.39
CA MET A 1 -15.38 -30.41 -2.91
C MET A 1 -15.52 -29.08 -3.63
N LYS A 2 -14.78 -28.03 -3.26
CA LYS A 2 -14.82 -26.75 -3.99
C LYS A 2 -14.17 -26.97 -5.36
N ASN A 3 -14.90 -26.75 -6.45
CA ASN A 3 -14.35 -26.82 -7.81
C ASN A 3 -13.51 -25.56 -8.07
N LEU A 4 -12.28 -25.56 -7.56
CA LEU A 4 -11.34 -24.43 -7.62
C LEU A 4 -10.94 -24.04 -9.05
N HIS A 5 -11.15 -24.94 -10.03
CA HIS A 5 -10.85 -24.71 -11.44
C HIS A 5 -11.54 -23.44 -12.00
N PHE A 6 -12.77 -23.14 -11.59
CA PHE A 6 -13.52 -21.97 -12.08
C PHE A 6 -13.00 -20.63 -11.54
N PHE A 7 -12.14 -20.61 -10.52
CA PHE A 7 -11.65 -19.38 -9.89
C PHE A 7 -10.34 -18.85 -10.49
N HIS A 8 -9.68 -19.59 -11.39
CA HIS A 8 -8.40 -19.17 -11.98
C HIS A 8 -8.52 -17.85 -12.76
N ILE A 9 -9.57 -17.69 -13.58
CA ILE A 9 -9.76 -16.48 -14.40
C ILE A 9 -10.06 -15.25 -13.53
N PRO A 10 -11.04 -15.28 -12.59
CA PRO A 10 -11.28 -14.17 -11.68
C PRO A 10 -10.05 -13.77 -10.87
N ILE A 11 -9.24 -14.74 -10.45
CA ILE A 11 -8.05 -14.49 -9.62
C ILE A 11 -6.91 -13.92 -10.45
N ALA A 12 -6.67 -14.42 -11.66
CA ALA A 12 -5.71 -13.83 -12.58
C ALA A 12 -6.07 -12.37 -12.91
N TYR A 13 -7.36 -12.11 -13.16
CA TYR A 13 -7.86 -10.76 -13.40
C TYR A 13 -7.66 -9.85 -12.17
N LEU A 14 -8.00 -10.33 -10.98
CA LEU A 14 -7.78 -9.62 -9.71
C LEU A 14 -6.30 -9.27 -9.53
N LEU A 15 -5.39 -10.24 -9.70
CA LEU A 15 -3.96 -10.06 -9.49
C LEU A 15 -3.40 -9.01 -10.45
N LEU A 16 -3.75 -9.10 -11.74
CA LEU A 16 -3.32 -8.14 -12.75
C LEU A 16 -3.83 -6.73 -12.42
N TYR A 17 -5.13 -6.59 -12.17
CA TYR A 17 -5.74 -5.30 -11.88
C TYR A 17 -5.18 -4.67 -10.59
N THR A 18 -4.98 -5.49 -9.56
CA THR A 18 -4.41 -5.04 -8.28
C THR A 18 -2.96 -4.59 -8.44
N LEU A 19 -2.17 -5.27 -9.29
CA LEU A 19 -0.80 -4.86 -9.58
C LEU A 19 -0.77 -3.48 -10.27
N PHE A 20 -1.66 -3.24 -11.23
CA PHE A 20 -1.78 -1.92 -11.86
C PHE A 20 -2.16 -0.84 -10.84
N ILE A 21 -3.12 -1.11 -9.96
CA ILE A 21 -3.47 -0.19 -8.87
C ILE A 21 -2.25 0.09 -7.98
N LEU A 22 -1.50 -0.94 -7.58
CA LEU A 22 -0.34 -0.78 -6.71
C LEU A 22 0.74 0.10 -7.37
N VAL A 23 1.05 -0.14 -8.65
CA VAL A 23 2.00 0.69 -9.42
C VAL A 23 1.51 2.13 -9.52
N SER A 24 0.22 2.34 -9.81
CA SER A 24 -0.36 3.69 -9.86
C SER A 24 -0.31 4.40 -8.50
N GLY A 25 -0.52 3.67 -7.40
CA GLY A 25 -0.42 4.19 -6.04
C GLY A 25 1.02 4.61 -5.68
N ILE A 26 2.02 3.82 -6.06
CA ILE A 26 3.44 4.18 -5.91
C ILE A 26 3.75 5.43 -6.73
N TRP A 27 3.24 5.53 -7.95
CA TRP A 27 3.44 6.70 -8.80
C TRP A 27 2.82 7.97 -8.19
N LEU A 28 1.55 7.91 -7.76
CA LEU A 28 0.86 9.02 -7.09
C LEU A 28 1.56 9.41 -5.78
N PHE A 29 2.08 8.43 -5.03
CA PHE A 29 2.90 8.69 -3.86
C PHE A 29 4.13 9.52 -4.24
N LEU A 30 4.93 9.10 -5.24
CA LEU A 30 6.13 9.82 -5.65
C LEU A 30 5.80 11.22 -6.19
N LEU A 31 4.73 11.38 -6.98
CA LEU A 31 4.23 12.68 -7.43
C LEU A 31 3.91 13.59 -6.25
N SER A 32 3.24 13.07 -5.22
CA SER A 32 2.93 13.82 -4.00
C SER A 32 4.16 14.22 -3.19
N GLN A 33 5.34 13.70 -3.52
CA GLN A 33 6.61 14.04 -2.87
C GLN A 33 7.49 14.96 -3.73
N GLY A 34 6.94 15.52 -4.81
CA GLY A 34 7.67 16.41 -5.71
C GLY A 34 8.46 15.67 -6.80
N LEU A 35 7.99 14.50 -7.25
CA LEU A 35 8.51 13.88 -8.47
C LEU A 35 8.17 14.78 -9.67
N ASN A 36 9.13 15.61 -10.04
CA ASN A 36 9.05 16.50 -11.20
C ASN A 36 9.78 15.81 -12.36
N GLY A 37 9.23 15.91 -13.58
CA GLY A 37 9.74 15.19 -14.76
C GLY A 37 11.20 15.44 -15.14
N THR A 38 11.86 16.41 -14.52
CA THR A 38 13.24 16.84 -14.76
C THR A 38 14.28 16.28 -13.79
N GLU A 39 13.92 15.93 -12.55
CA GLU A 39 14.90 15.57 -11.50
C GLU A 39 15.03 14.06 -11.28
N GLY A 40 14.05 13.27 -11.73
CA GLY A 40 14.08 11.81 -11.65
C GLY A 40 13.87 11.25 -10.22
N ILE A 41 13.64 9.93 -10.14
CA ILE A 41 13.21 9.24 -8.91
C ILE A 41 14.25 9.36 -7.79
N VAL A 42 15.54 9.25 -8.11
CA VAL A 42 16.63 9.27 -7.12
C VAL A 42 16.72 10.62 -6.41
N ALA A 43 16.56 11.72 -7.14
CA ALA A 43 16.57 13.06 -6.55
C ALA A 43 15.35 13.28 -5.66
N THR A 44 14.16 12.80 -6.07
CA THR A 44 12.94 12.88 -5.25
C THR A 44 13.09 12.11 -3.94
N LEU A 45 13.68 10.91 -3.97
CA LEU A 45 13.97 10.15 -2.74
C LEU A 45 14.91 10.93 -1.80
N GLY A 46 15.94 11.57 -2.33
CA GLY A 46 16.83 12.43 -1.56
C GLY A 46 16.13 13.65 -0.94
N LYS A 47 15.15 14.24 -1.63
CA LYS A 47 14.36 15.37 -1.12
C LYS A 47 13.41 14.97 -0.01
N ILE A 48 12.71 13.84 -0.13
CA ILE A 48 11.87 13.28 0.94
C ILE A 48 12.65 13.15 2.25
N ILE A 49 13.91 12.77 2.13
CA ILE A 49 14.83 12.54 3.24
C ILE A 49 15.28 13.85 3.90
N SER A 50 15.70 14.83 3.09
CA SER A 50 16.40 16.03 3.55
C SER A 50 15.46 17.20 3.85
N ALA A 51 14.36 17.32 3.11
CA ALA A 51 13.37 18.38 3.24
C ALA A 51 12.02 17.87 2.71
N PRO A 52 11.29 17.05 3.48
CA PRO A 52 9.96 16.60 3.07
C PRO A 52 9.06 17.81 2.81
N GLU A 53 8.32 17.77 1.69
CA GLU A 53 7.41 18.86 1.35
C GLU A 53 6.45 19.15 2.49
N ALA A 54 6.32 20.43 2.83
CA ALA A 54 5.35 20.89 3.81
C ALA A 54 3.94 20.46 3.39
N LYS A 55 3.24 19.78 4.29
CA LYS A 55 1.87 19.31 4.05
C LYS A 55 0.88 20.19 4.79
N SER A 56 -0.19 20.56 4.11
CA SER A 56 -1.25 21.39 4.69
C SER A 56 -2.21 20.53 5.51
N LEU A 57 -2.57 21.01 6.71
CA LEU A 57 -3.62 20.42 7.53
C LEU A 57 -4.99 20.48 6.85
N HIS A 58 -5.26 21.51 6.04
CA HIS A 58 -6.52 21.65 5.31
C HIS A 58 -6.77 20.45 4.38
N ASN A 59 -5.71 20.01 3.69
CA ASN A 59 -5.78 18.91 2.74
C ASN A 59 -5.64 17.54 3.44
N MET A 60 -5.47 17.49 4.77
CA MET A 60 -5.21 16.24 5.47
C MET A 60 -6.39 15.27 5.39
N ILE A 61 -7.62 15.74 5.59
CA ILE A 61 -8.82 14.88 5.51
C ILE A 61 -9.04 14.43 4.06
N GLU A 62 -8.85 15.34 3.12
CA GLU A 62 -8.99 15.08 1.68
C GLU A 62 -7.96 14.07 1.16
N VAL A 63 -6.77 14.03 1.77
CA VAL A 63 -5.74 13.03 1.44
C VAL A 63 -5.97 11.74 2.23
N ALA A 64 -6.14 11.81 3.54
CA ALA A 64 -6.19 10.64 4.41
C ALA A 64 -7.38 9.73 4.11
N THR A 65 -8.57 10.31 3.89
CA THR A 65 -9.81 9.55 3.68
C THR A 65 -9.76 8.65 2.44
N PRO A 66 -9.48 9.16 1.21
CA PRO A 66 -9.41 8.30 0.04
C PRO A 66 -8.24 7.32 0.10
N HIS A 67 -7.13 7.65 0.77
CA HIS A 67 -6.01 6.72 0.93
C HIS A 67 -6.36 5.57 1.89
N LEU A 68 -6.97 5.86 3.05
CA LEU A 68 -7.44 4.84 3.97
C LEU A 68 -8.48 3.93 3.33
N PHE A 69 -9.42 4.53 2.57
CA PHE A 69 -10.41 3.78 1.83
C PHE A 69 -9.76 2.88 0.77
N ALA A 70 -8.93 3.45 -0.12
CA ALA A 70 -8.30 2.70 -1.20
C ALA A 70 -7.40 1.57 -0.67
N MET A 71 -6.48 1.86 0.27
CA MET A 71 -5.61 0.84 0.86
C MET A 71 -6.42 -0.21 1.63
N GLY A 72 -7.41 0.22 2.43
CA GLY A 72 -8.26 -0.67 3.20
C GLY A 72 -9.05 -1.64 2.32
N THR A 73 -9.65 -1.14 1.24
CA THR A 73 -10.33 -1.97 0.23
C THR A 73 -9.36 -2.92 -0.45
N LEU A 74 -8.16 -2.46 -0.82
CA LEU A 74 -7.14 -3.30 -1.46
C LEU A 74 -6.76 -4.49 -0.57
N ILE A 75 -6.46 -4.23 0.70
CA ILE A 75 -6.13 -5.26 1.69
C ILE A 75 -7.32 -6.19 1.88
N PHE A 76 -8.52 -5.63 2.11
CA PHE A 76 -9.73 -6.41 2.35
C PHE A 76 -10.03 -7.37 1.20
N VAL A 77 -10.05 -6.88 -0.04
CA VAL A 77 -10.39 -7.69 -1.21
C VAL A 77 -9.38 -8.81 -1.39
N VAL A 78 -8.07 -8.51 -1.39
CA VAL A 78 -7.04 -9.55 -1.59
C VAL A 78 -7.03 -10.55 -0.44
N ALA A 79 -7.20 -10.11 0.81
CA ALA A 79 -7.28 -11.00 1.97
C ALA A 79 -8.55 -11.87 1.94
N HIS A 80 -9.65 -11.36 1.37
CA HIS A 80 -10.88 -12.12 1.21
C HIS A 80 -10.68 -13.36 0.34
N PHE A 81 -9.87 -13.26 -0.73
CA PHE A 81 -9.52 -14.44 -1.54
C PHE A 81 -8.73 -15.49 -0.76
N LEU A 82 -7.87 -15.06 0.18
CA LEU A 82 -7.13 -15.97 1.05
C LEU A 82 -8.02 -16.73 2.05
N LEU A 83 -9.25 -16.30 2.32
CA LEU A 83 -10.20 -17.10 3.12
C LEU A 83 -10.60 -18.40 2.43
N PHE A 84 -10.49 -18.45 1.09
CA PHE A 84 -10.79 -19.63 0.28
C PHE A 84 -9.56 -20.47 -0.05
N SER A 85 -8.38 -20.03 0.39
CA SER A 85 -7.10 -20.73 0.25
C SER A 85 -7.15 -22.14 0.82
N THR A 86 -6.50 -23.09 0.13
CA THR A 86 -6.28 -24.45 0.66
C THR A 86 -4.84 -24.69 1.12
N LYS A 87 -3.88 -23.89 0.64
CA LYS A 87 -2.44 -24.09 0.90
C LYS A 87 -1.87 -23.13 1.95
N ILE A 88 -2.50 -21.98 2.13
CA ILE A 88 -2.09 -20.94 3.08
C ILE A 88 -3.03 -20.96 4.28
N SER A 89 -2.45 -20.92 5.49
CA SER A 89 -3.24 -20.92 6.74
C SER A 89 -3.96 -19.59 6.96
N GLN A 90 -5.17 -19.64 7.52
CA GLN A 90 -5.94 -18.45 7.85
C GLN A 90 -5.23 -17.54 8.87
N LYS A 91 -4.51 -18.13 9.83
CA LYS A 91 -3.72 -17.38 10.82
C LYS A 91 -2.63 -16.55 10.15
N THR A 92 -1.90 -17.15 9.21
CA THR A 92 -0.87 -16.44 8.42
C THR A 92 -1.49 -15.29 7.63
N SER A 93 -2.59 -15.54 6.92
CA SER A 93 -3.30 -14.51 6.17
C SER A 93 -3.77 -13.35 7.06
N LEU A 94 -4.29 -13.65 8.25
CA LEU A 94 -4.74 -12.65 9.20
C LEU A 94 -3.58 -11.78 9.70
N ILE A 95 -2.46 -12.39 10.08
CA ILE A 95 -1.27 -11.64 10.53
C ILE A 95 -0.78 -10.71 9.44
N VAL A 96 -0.63 -11.20 8.21
CA VAL A 96 -0.18 -10.38 7.07
C VAL A 96 -1.14 -9.20 6.83
N ALA A 97 -2.46 -9.45 6.84
CA ALA A 97 -3.44 -8.39 6.66
C ALA A 97 -3.40 -7.35 7.80
N LEU A 98 -3.28 -7.78 9.06
CA LEU A 98 -3.18 -6.88 10.21
C LEU A 98 -1.92 -6.01 10.15
N VAL A 99 -0.78 -6.59 9.77
CA VAL A 99 0.47 -5.82 9.58
C VAL A 99 0.31 -4.81 8.44
N LEU A 100 -0.33 -5.18 7.33
CA LEU A 100 -0.64 -4.26 6.24
C LEU A 100 -1.54 -3.10 6.68
N PHE A 101 -2.60 -3.36 7.46
CA PHE A 101 -3.43 -2.30 8.05
C PHE A 101 -2.63 -1.40 8.98
N GLY A 102 -1.75 -1.98 9.82
CA GLY A 102 -0.85 -1.22 10.68
C GLY A 102 0.08 -0.30 9.90
N LEU A 103 0.69 -0.80 8.82
CA LEU A 103 1.56 -0.02 7.93
C LEU A 103 0.78 1.08 7.20
N ALA A 104 -0.44 0.79 6.73
CA ALA A 104 -1.31 1.79 6.10
C ALA A 104 -1.66 2.92 7.08
N LEU A 105 -2.04 2.60 8.32
CA LEU A 105 -2.31 3.59 9.36
C LEU A 105 -1.06 4.40 9.70
N LEU A 106 0.10 3.75 9.86
CA LEU A 106 1.37 4.43 10.13
C LEU A 106 1.72 5.42 9.00
N ASN A 107 1.45 5.06 7.74
CA ASN A 107 1.68 5.94 6.60
C ASN A 107 0.82 7.22 6.68
N ILE A 108 -0.44 7.08 7.06
CA ILE A 108 -1.37 8.21 7.19
C ILE A 108 -1.03 9.09 8.40
N VAL A 109 -0.73 8.48 9.55
CA VAL A 109 -0.30 9.21 10.75
C VAL A 109 1.00 9.97 10.49
N SER A 110 1.94 9.39 9.76
CA SER A 110 3.18 10.07 9.39
C SER A 110 2.95 11.31 8.52
N TYR A 111 1.93 11.30 7.64
CA TYR A 111 1.54 12.50 6.90
C TYR A 111 0.99 13.60 7.81
N GLY A 112 0.15 13.23 8.78
CA GLY A 112 -0.34 14.15 9.81
C GLY A 112 0.81 14.78 10.59
N ALA A 113 1.78 13.98 11.03
CA ALA A 113 2.95 14.45 11.76
C ALA A 113 3.84 15.41 10.94
N ILE A 114 4.04 15.16 9.64
CA ILE A 114 4.71 16.11 8.73
C ILE A 114 3.93 17.43 8.66
N SER A 115 2.60 17.37 8.64
CA SER A 115 1.73 18.56 8.61
C SER A 115 1.85 19.42 9.88
N PHE A 116 2.26 18.82 11.01
CA PHE A 116 2.59 19.52 12.26
C PHE A 116 4.07 19.94 12.35
N GLY A 117 4.86 19.78 11.29
CA GLY A 117 6.27 20.19 11.24
C GLY A 117 7.28 19.15 11.75
N LEU A 118 6.85 17.92 12.05
CA LEU A 118 7.76 16.85 12.47
C LEU A 118 8.46 16.23 11.25
N LEU A 119 9.56 16.83 10.80
CA LEU A 119 10.29 16.44 9.59
C LEU A 119 10.78 14.98 9.60
N VAL A 120 11.10 14.43 10.78
CA VAL A 120 11.52 13.02 10.95
C VAL A 120 10.46 12.04 10.44
N SER A 121 9.18 12.43 10.42
CA SER A 121 8.10 11.60 9.90
C SER A 121 8.16 11.35 8.40
N GLY A 122 8.95 12.11 7.64
CA GLY A 122 9.25 11.80 6.23
C GLY A 122 9.86 10.41 6.04
N TRP A 123 10.80 10.03 6.91
CA TRP A 123 11.42 8.70 6.91
C TRP A 123 10.44 7.59 7.27
N ILE A 124 9.61 7.84 8.29
CA ILE A 124 8.58 6.90 8.72
C ILE A 124 7.60 6.66 7.57
N LYS A 125 7.22 7.72 6.85
CA LYS A 125 6.34 7.64 5.68
C LYS A 125 6.96 6.80 4.57
N LEU A 126 8.23 7.04 4.24
CA LEU A 126 8.92 6.31 3.18
C LEU A 126 9.09 4.83 3.50
N ILE A 127 9.57 4.52 4.72
CA ILE A 127 9.78 3.13 5.17
C ILE A 127 8.46 2.39 5.28
N SER A 128 7.42 3.00 5.86
CA SER A 128 6.10 2.38 5.96
C SER A 128 5.49 2.09 4.59
N MET A 129 5.63 3.01 3.62
CA MET A 129 5.19 2.78 2.24
C MET A 129 5.95 1.63 1.58
N PHE A 130 7.29 1.61 1.71
CA PHE A 130 8.12 0.55 1.15
C PHE A 130 7.76 -0.83 1.71
N LEU A 131 7.66 -0.93 3.04
CA LEU A 131 7.27 -2.17 3.72
C LEU A 131 5.84 -2.58 3.35
N PHE A 132 4.92 -1.62 3.22
CA PHE A 132 3.55 -1.89 2.79
C PHE A 132 3.54 -2.53 1.41
N VAL A 133 4.21 -1.93 0.43
CA VAL A 133 4.29 -2.46 -0.94
C VAL A 133 4.91 -3.86 -0.96
N MET A 134 6.04 -4.06 -0.27
CA MET A 134 6.70 -5.37 -0.21
C MET A 134 5.81 -6.44 0.39
N LEU A 135 5.20 -6.17 1.54
CA LEU A 135 4.31 -7.13 2.18
C LEU A 135 3.03 -7.35 1.38
N PHE A 136 2.55 -6.34 0.66
CA PHE A 136 1.37 -6.45 -0.19
C PHE A 136 1.65 -7.35 -1.41
N VAL A 137 2.84 -7.22 -2.03
CA VAL A 137 3.30 -8.14 -3.09
C VAL A 137 3.40 -9.57 -2.56
N VAL A 138 3.89 -9.76 -1.33
CA VAL A 138 3.88 -11.09 -0.68
C VAL A 138 2.45 -11.62 -0.53
N MET A 139 1.49 -10.77 -0.15
CA MET A 139 0.08 -11.19 -0.04
C MET A 139 -0.54 -11.55 -1.40
N LEU A 140 -0.20 -10.83 -2.47
CA LEU A 140 -0.59 -11.19 -3.84
C LEU A 140 0.02 -12.52 -4.28
N PHE A 141 1.29 -12.76 -3.95
CA PHE A 141 1.95 -14.04 -4.19
C PHE A 141 1.24 -15.16 -3.41
N MET A 142 0.89 -14.96 -2.14
CA MET A 142 0.11 -15.92 -1.37
C MET A 142 -1.20 -16.28 -2.08
N VAL A 143 -1.92 -15.29 -2.63
CA VAL A 143 -3.15 -15.54 -3.40
C VAL A 143 -2.86 -16.37 -4.65
N ALA A 144 -1.83 -16.00 -5.43
CA ALA A 144 -1.44 -16.71 -6.64
C ALA A 144 -1.10 -18.20 -6.38
N PHE A 145 -0.51 -18.51 -5.22
CA PHE A 145 -0.16 -19.88 -4.84
C PHE A 145 -1.27 -20.62 -4.07
N SER A 146 -2.28 -19.90 -3.55
CA SER A 146 -3.27 -20.45 -2.62
C SER A 146 -4.30 -21.41 -3.24
N LEU A 147 -4.44 -21.40 -4.57
CA LEU A 147 -5.26 -22.34 -5.34
C LEU A 147 -4.40 -23.44 -5.93
#